data_AF-A0A7K4JIV6-F1
#
_entry.id   AF-A0A7K4JIV6-F1
#
_cell.length_a   1.000
_cell.length_b   1.000
_cell.length_c   1.000
_cell.angle_alpha   90.00
_cell.angle_beta   90.00
_cell.angle_gamma   90.00
#
_symmetry.space_group_name_H-M   'P 1'
#
loop_
_entity.id
_entity.type
_entity.pdbx_description
1 polymer ?
#
loop_
_entity_poly.entity_id
_entity_poly.type
_entity_poly.pdbx_seq_one_letter_code
_entity_poly.pdbx_strand_id
1 'polypeptide(L)'
;VLSSAIIGRSRKDFKKYLFNFIAAMPAISLVNNFLKYGLNELKLCFRVRLTRYLYEEYLKAYTYYKMGNLDNRIANPDQLLTQDVEKFCNSVVDLYSNLSKPFLDIVLYIFKLTSAIGAQGPASMMAYLIISGFFLTRLRRPIGKMTIIEQKYEGEYRYVNSRLITNSEEIAFYNGNLREKQTIHKTFRKLVRLIF
;
A
#
# COMPACT_ATOMS: atom_id res chain seq x y z
N VAL A 1 11.76 20.12 27.23
CA VAL A 1 11.18 20.42 28.56
C VAL A 1 11.77 19.54 29.66
N LEU A 2 11.83 18.20 29.51
CA LEU A 2 12.54 17.34 30.47
C LEU A 2 14.06 17.59 30.47
N SER A 3 14.63 17.76 29.28
CA SER A 3 16.06 18.09 29.06
C SER A 3 16.46 19.45 29.66
N SER A 4 15.58 20.46 29.61
CA SER A 4 15.81 21.76 30.26
C SER A 4 15.71 21.69 31.80
N ALA A 5 14.90 20.78 32.35
CA ALA A 5 14.78 20.58 33.81
C ALA A 5 15.97 19.82 34.41
N ILE A 6 16.61 18.91 33.65
CA ILE A 6 17.82 18.20 34.06
C ILE A 6 19.03 19.16 34.12
N ILE A 7 19.11 20.11 33.19
CA ILE A 7 20.19 21.12 33.12
C ILE A 7 20.06 22.15 34.27
N GLY A 8 18.85 22.44 34.77
CA GLY A 8 18.59 23.43 35.81
C GLY A 8 18.85 22.99 37.27
N ARG A 9 19.28 21.73 37.52
CA ARG A 9 19.64 21.21 38.86
C ARG A 9 18.61 21.47 39.99
N SER A 10 17.31 21.61 39.67
CA SER A 10 16.21 21.73 40.64
C SER A 10 15.46 20.41 40.79
N ARG A 11 15.67 19.69 41.92
CA ARG A 11 15.02 18.39 42.20
C ARG A 11 13.49 18.49 42.33
N LYS A 12 12.96 19.66 42.71
CA LYS A 12 11.51 19.85 42.92
C LYS A 12 10.77 19.99 41.59
N ASP A 13 11.31 20.77 40.66
CA ASP A 13 10.71 20.94 39.33
C ASP A 13 10.82 19.66 38.50
N PHE A 14 11.95 18.95 38.60
CA PHE A 14 12.12 17.65 37.97
C PHE A 14 11.06 16.63 38.42
N LYS A 15 10.79 16.52 39.74
CA LYS A 15 9.73 15.64 40.27
C LYS A 15 8.34 16.06 39.78
N LYS A 16 8.04 17.36 39.71
CA LYS A 16 6.75 17.88 39.22
C LYS A 16 6.54 17.55 37.73
N TYR A 17 7.55 17.77 36.89
CA TYR A 17 7.48 17.43 35.46
C TYR A 17 7.43 15.91 35.22
N LEU A 18 8.17 15.12 36.00
CA LEU A 18 8.12 13.65 35.94
C LEU A 18 6.73 13.13 36.31
N PHE A 19 6.14 13.63 37.40
CA PHE A 19 4.80 13.22 37.82
C PHE A 19 3.73 13.64 36.79
N ASN A 20 3.85 14.84 36.23
CA ASN A 20 2.95 15.30 35.17
C ASN A 20 3.09 14.48 33.88
N PHE A 21 4.31 14.02 33.54
CA PHE A 21 4.55 13.13 32.42
C PHE A 21 3.93 11.74 32.65
N ILE A 22 4.11 11.17 33.84
CA ILE A 22 3.50 9.89 34.23
C ILE A 22 1.97 9.99 34.22
N ALA A 23 1.40 11.10 34.71
CA ALA A 23 -0.05 11.33 34.68
C ALA A 23 -0.60 11.56 33.25
N ALA A 24 0.22 12.10 32.33
CA ALA A 24 -0.16 12.30 30.94
C ALA A 24 -0.09 11.01 30.09
N MET A 25 0.76 10.04 30.44
CA MET A 25 0.90 8.78 29.69
C MET A 25 -0.41 7.98 29.55
N PRO A 26 -1.22 7.79 30.61
CA PRO A 26 -2.53 7.16 30.50
C PRO A 26 -3.45 7.90 29.51
N ALA A 27 -3.49 9.23 29.59
CA ALA A 27 -4.33 10.04 28.70
C ALA A 27 -3.91 9.91 27.23
N ILE A 28 -2.61 9.95 26.94
CA ILE A 28 -2.06 9.77 25.59
C ILE A 28 -2.37 8.36 25.07
N SER A 29 -2.18 7.33 25.91
CA SER A 29 -2.50 5.95 25.56
C SER A 29 -3.99 5.77 25.27
N LEU A 30 -4.86 6.41 26.06
CA LEU A 30 -6.31 6.33 25.91
C LEU A 30 -6.76 6.98 24.60
N VAL A 31 -6.24 8.18 24.28
CA VAL A 31 -6.49 8.84 22.98
C VAL A 31 -6.02 7.99 21.81
N ASN A 32 -4.82 7.41 21.89
CA ASN A 32 -4.29 6.54 20.85
C ASN A 32 -5.14 5.27 20.64
N ASN A 33 -5.61 4.66 21.73
CA ASN A 33 -6.49 3.49 21.66
C ASN A 33 -7.88 3.87 21.14
N PHE A 34 -8.43 5.01 21.56
CA PHE A 34 -9.71 5.51 21.05
C PHE A 34 -9.64 5.80 19.55
N LEU A 35 -8.55 6.40 19.08
CA LEU A 35 -8.35 6.66 17.66
C LEU A 35 -8.22 5.37 16.86
N LYS A 36 -7.47 4.37 17.36
CA LYS A 36 -7.43 3.02 16.76
C LYS A 36 -8.81 2.37 16.70
N TYR A 37 -9.59 2.50 17.78
CA TYR A 37 -10.94 1.95 17.85
C TYR A 37 -11.86 2.62 16.81
N GLY A 38 -11.87 3.95 16.73
CA GLY A 38 -12.66 4.69 15.74
C GLY A 38 -12.30 4.35 14.29
N LEU A 39 -11.01 4.16 14.01
CA LEU A 39 -10.55 3.68 12.69
C LEU A 39 -11.05 2.27 12.38
N ASN A 40 -11.03 1.36 13.36
CA ASN A 40 -11.53 0.00 13.20
C ASN A 40 -13.06 -0.07 13.02
N GLU A 41 -13.80 0.79 13.72
CA GLU A 41 -15.26 0.91 13.50
C GLU A 41 -15.57 1.44 12.10
N LEU A 42 -14.86 2.48 11.64
CA LEU A 42 -14.99 2.98 10.28
C LEU A 42 -14.66 1.88 9.24
N LYS A 43 -13.65 1.03 9.52
CA LYS A 43 -13.28 -0.15 8.71
C LYS A 43 -14.47 -1.06 8.48
N LEU A 44 -15.09 -1.47 9.58
CA LEU A 44 -16.20 -2.42 9.60
C LEU A 44 -17.42 -1.83 8.89
N CYS A 45 -17.77 -0.59 9.21
CA CYS A 45 -18.94 0.06 8.63
C CYS A 45 -18.81 0.24 7.11
N PHE A 46 -17.63 0.62 6.63
CA PHE A 46 -17.35 0.72 5.19
C PHE A 46 -17.42 -0.65 4.50
N ARG A 47 -16.82 -1.69 5.10
CA ARG A 47 -16.87 -3.07 4.58
C ARG A 47 -18.31 -3.56 4.45
N VAL A 48 -19.11 -3.43 5.51
CA VAL A 48 -20.51 -3.87 5.52
C VAL A 48 -21.33 -3.15 4.45
N ARG A 49 -21.16 -1.83 4.32
CA ARG A 49 -21.91 -1.04 3.35
C ARG A 49 -21.54 -1.39 1.91
N LEU A 50 -20.26 -1.58 1.62
CA LEU A 50 -19.80 -1.95 0.27
C LEU A 50 -20.24 -3.36 -0.12
N THR A 51 -20.05 -4.34 0.78
CA THR A 51 -20.49 -5.72 0.54
C THR A 51 -21.99 -5.77 0.29
N ARG A 52 -22.79 -5.11 1.13
CA ARG A 52 -24.25 -5.09 0.96
C ARG A 52 -24.67 -4.47 -0.38
N TYR A 53 -24.08 -3.33 -0.76
CA TYR A 53 -24.36 -2.68 -2.04
C TYR A 53 -24.05 -3.59 -3.24
N LEU A 54 -22.90 -4.27 -3.22
CA LEU A 54 -22.50 -5.19 -4.28
C LEU A 54 -23.43 -6.41 -4.38
N TYR A 55 -23.86 -6.96 -3.25
CA TYR A 55 -24.84 -8.06 -3.23
C TYR A 55 -26.23 -7.62 -3.72
N GLU A 56 -26.69 -6.43 -3.33
CA GLU A 56 -27.98 -5.89 -3.81
C GLU A 56 -27.98 -5.73 -5.34
N GLU A 57 -26.87 -5.25 -5.93
CA GLU A 57 -26.76 -5.07 -7.38
C GLU A 57 -26.53 -6.40 -8.13
N TYR A 58 -25.77 -7.34 -7.54
CA TYR A 58 -25.58 -8.67 -8.13
C TYR A 58 -26.87 -9.50 -8.20
N LEU A 59 -27.73 -9.37 -7.19
CA LEU A 59 -29.03 -10.06 -7.13
C LEU A 59 -30.12 -9.37 -7.97
N LYS A 60 -29.87 -8.18 -8.49
CA LYS A 60 -30.84 -7.44 -9.29
C LYS A 60 -30.93 -7.98 -10.71
N ALA A 61 -32.16 -8.12 -11.21
CA ALA A 61 -32.48 -8.36 -12.64
C ALA A 61 -31.75 -9.55 -13.31
N TYR A 62 -31.61 -10.69 -12.63
CA TYR A 62 -30.95 -11.90 -13.15
C TYR A 62 -29.49 -11.69 -13.58
N THR A 63 -28.83 -10.66 -13.04
CA THR A 63 -27.43 -10.34 -13.36
C THR A 63 -26.51 -11.50 -13.03
N TYR A 64 -26.77 -12.25 -11.96
CA TYR A 64 -26.07 -13.50 -11.63
C TYR A 64 -26.03 -14.51 -12.80
N TYR A 65 -27.12 -14.63 -13.56
CA TYR A 65 -27.24 -15.56 -14.69
C TYR A 65 -26.50 -15.02 -15.93
N LYS A 66 -26.61 -13.71 -16.20
CA LYS A 66 -25.85 -13.06 -17.29
C LYS A 66 -24.34 -13.11 -17.06
N MET A 67 -23.91 -12.84 -15.82
CA MET A 67 -22.51 -12.75 -15.45
C MET A 67 -21.84 -14.12 -15.32
N GLY A 68 -22.60 -15.17 -15.00
CA GLY A 68 -22.09 -16.55 -14.94
C GLY A 68 -22.13 -17.30 -16.27
N ASN A 69 -23.09 -17.01 -17.16
CA ASN A 69 -23.36 -17.85 -18.33
C ASN A 69 -23.31 -17.12 -19.69
N LEU A 70 -23.36 -15.79 -19.72
CA LEU A 70 -23.42 -14.99 -20.97
C LEU A 70 -22.21 -14.05 -21.15
N ASP A 71 -21.54 -13.66 -20.06
CA ASP A 71 -20.43 -12.70 -20.11
C ASP A 71 -19.13 -13.32 -19.56
N ASN A 72 -18.31 -13.85 -20.47
CA ASN A 72 -17.03 -14.52 -20.13
C ASN A 72 -15.91 -13.52 -19.76
N ARG A 73 -16.22 -12.21 -19.67
CA ARG A 73 -15.25 -11.17 -19.32
C ARG A 73 -14.91 -11.17 -17.82
N ILE A 74 -15.80 -11.69 -16.98
CA ILE A 74 -15.64 -11.73 -15.54
C ILE A 74 -15.53 -13.19 -15.12
N ALA A 75 -14.30 -13.67 -14.99
CA ALA A 75 -14.02 -15.02 -14.52
C ALA A 75 -14.40 -15.12 -13.03
N ASN A 76 -15.21 -16.12 -12.67
CA ASN A 76 -15.56 -16.48 -11.29
C ASN A 76 -16.15 -15.31 -10.46
N PRO A 77 -17.39 -14.87 -10.77
CA PRO A 77 -18.06 -13.79 -10.05
C PRO A 77 -18.27 -14.09 -8.55
N ASP A 78 -18.38 -15.36 -8.17
CA ASP A 78 -18.43 -15.85 -6.80
C ASP A 78 -17.14 -15.52 -6.02
N GLN A 79 -15.98 -15.76 -6.62
CA GLN A 79 -14.69 -15.41 -6.02
C GLN A 79 -14.50 -13.90 -5.93
N LEU A 80 -14.97 -13.16 -6.94
CA LEU A 80 -14.91 -11.70 -6.96
C LEU A 80 -15.74 -11.09 -5.81
N LEU A 81 -16.99 -11.51 -5.66
CA LEU A 81 -17.94 -10.98 -4.66
C LEU A 81 -17.56 -11.34 -3.22
N THR A 82 -16.84 -12.44 -3.01
CA THR A 82 -16.45 -12.91 -1.69
C THR A 82 -15.03 -12.46 -1.33
N GLN A 83 -14.02 -13.02 -2.00
CA GLN A 83 -12.63 -12.85 -1.60
C GLN A 83 -12.05 -11.50 -2.03
N ASP A 84 -12.33 -11.06 -3.26
CA ASP A 84 -11.69 -9.86 -3.78
C ASP A 84 -12.30 -8.58 -3.20
N VAL A 85 -13.61 -8.55 -2.99
CA VAL A 85 -14.28 -7.44 -2.26
C VAL A 85 -13.75 -7.34 -0.83
N GLU A 86 -13.56 -8.47 -0.14
CA GLU A 86 -13.00 -8.47 1.22
C GLU A 86 -11.55 -7.96 1.23
N LYS A 87 -10.70 -8.46 0.33
CA LYS A 87 -9.32 -7.99 0.17
C LYS A 87 -9.25 -6.51 -0.17
N PHE A 88 -10.14 -6.02 -1.04
CA PHE A 88 -10.23 -4.62 -1.43
C PHE A 88 -10.60 -3.75 -0.22
N CYS A 89 -11.65 -4.10 0.52
CA CYS A 89 -12.05 -3.38 1.72
C CYS A 89 -10.93 -3.33 2.76
N ASN A 90 -10.26 -4.46 3.00
CA ASN A 90 -9.14 -4.53 3.94
C ASN A 90 -7.99 -3.62 3.49
N SER A 91 -7.63 -3.65 2.21
CA SER A 91 -6.54 -2.82 1.66
C SER A 91 -6.85 -1.33 1.73
N VAL A 92 -8.09 -0.91 1.41
CA VAL A 92 -8.52 0.49 1.49
C VAL A 92 -8.40 1.01 2.91
N VAL A 93 -8.78 0.20 3.90
CA VAL A 93 -8.77 0.65 5.28
C VAL A 93 -7.39 0.57 5.92
N ASP A 94 -6.58 -0.40 5.51
CA ASP A 94 -5.18 -0.43 5.91
C ASP A 94 -4.43 0.77 5.32
N LEU A 95 -4.71 1.15 4.07
CA LEU A 95 -4.19 2.38 3.46
C LEU A 95 -4.63 3.62 4.25
N TYR A 96 -5.92 3.72 4.58
CA TYR A 96 -6.46 4.84 5.37
C TYR A 96 -5.80 4.93 6.75
N SER A 97 -5.64 3.81 7.45
CA SER A 97 -5.00 3.75 8.77
C SER A 97 -3.51 4.09 8.73
N ASN A 98 -2.82 3.64 7.68
CA ASN A 98 -1.40 3.95 7.47
C ASN A 98 -1.16 5.39 7.03
N LEU A 99 -2.16 6.08 6.47
CA LEU A 99 -2.06 7.49 6.08
C LEU A 99 -2.53 8.44 7.20
N SER A 100 -3.58 8.07 7.93
CA SER A 100 -4.22 8.89 8.96
C SER A 100 -3.29 9.14 10.15
N LYS A 101 -2.58 8.10 10.62
CA LYS A 101 -1.63 8.24 11.75
C LYS A 101 -0.49 9.24 11.44
N PRO A 102 0.30 9.09 10.36
CA PRO A 102 1.34 10.07 10.02
C PRO A 102 0.80 11.48 9.80
N PHE A 103 -0.39 11.61 9.20
CA PHE A 103 -1.01 12.92 8.97
C PHE A 103 -1.31 13.64 10.29
N LEU A 104 -1.95 12.94 11.24
CA LEU A 104 -2.25 13.48 12.57
C LEU A 104 -0.97 13.81 13.35
N ASP A 105 0.04 12.94 13.27
CA ASP A 105 1.34 13.17 13.90
C ASP A 105 2.01 14.44 13.35
N ILE A 106 2.00 14.64 12.03
CA ILE A 106 2.54 15.85 11.39
C ILE A 106 1.79 17.10 11.85
N VAL A 107 0.46 17.07 11.87
CA VAL A 107 -0.37 18.21 12.31
C VAL A 107 -0.07 18.56 13.77
N LEU A 108 -0.09 17.56 14.67
CA LEU A 108 0.23 17.76 16.08
C LEU A 108 1.66 18.28 16.27
N TYR A 109 2.61 17.76 15.50
CA TYR A 109 4.00 18.22 15.53
C TYR A 109 4.09 19.69 15.13
N ILE A 110 3.47 20.09 14.01
CA ILE A 110 3.44 21.50 13.56
C ILE A 110 2.82 22.41 14.62
N PHE A 111 1.68 22.02 15.21
CA PHE A 111 1.01 22.81 16.25
C PHE A 111 1.88 22.96 17.50
N LYS A 112 2.45 21.86 18.00
CA LYS A 112 3.30 21.88 19.21
C LYS A 112 4.59 22.66 18.98
N LEU A 113 5.20 22.54 17.80
CA LEU A 113 6.47 23.17 17.49
C LEU A 113 6.30 24.68 17.21
N THR A 114 5.20 25.07 16.54
CA THR A 114 4.80 26.47 16.38
C THR A 114 4.53 27.13 17.73
N SER A 115 3.86 26.42 18.65
CA SER A 115 3.55 26.93 20.00
C SER A 115 4.76 26.99 20.94
N ALA A 116 5.82 26.19 20.72
CA ALA A 116 6.94 26.07 21.65
C ALA A 116 8.17 26.92 21.29
N ILE A 117 8.45 27.12 19.98
CA ILE A 117 9.73 27.72 19.52
C ILE A 117 9.49 28.81 18.44
N GLY A 118 8.27 28.92 17.90
CA GLY A 118 7.95 29.80 16.77
C GLY A 118 8.18 29.12 15.41
N ALA A 119 7.55 29.66 14.35
CA ALA A 119 7.37 28.98 13.06
C ALA A 119 8.66 28.70 12.24
N GLN A 120 9.82 29.22 12.61
CA GLN A 120 11.07 29.08 11.84
C GLN A 120 11.67 27.66 11.88
N GLY A 121 11.67 26.99 13.03
CA GLY A 121 12.18 25.61 13.18
C GLY A 121 11.36 24.54 12.42
N PRO A 122 10.03 24.49 12.56
CA PRO A 122 9.23 23.51 11.84
C PRO A 122 9.15 23.81 10.34
N ALA A 123 9.19 25.10 9.93
CA ALA A 123 9.19 25.47 8.52
C ALA A 123 10.45 24.99 7.77
N SER A 124 11.65 25.12 8.38
CA SER A 124 12.88 24.63 7.75
C SER A 124 12.93 23.10 7.66
N MET A 125 12.42 22.41 8.69
CA MET A 125 12.31 20.94 8.70
C MET A 125 11.30 20.44 7.67
N MET A 126 10.18 21.14 7.49
CA MET A 126 9.18 20.82 6.47
C MET A 126 9.69 21.12 5.06
N ALA A 127 10.40 22.23 4.85
CA ALA A 127 11.08 22.53 3.60
C ALA A 127 12.11 21.44 3.25
N TYR A 128 12.90 21.00 4.21
CA TYR A 128 13.83 19.87 4.04
C TYR A 128 13.11 18.58 3.63
N LEU A 129 12.01 18.23 4.31
CA LEU A 129 11.21 17.03 3.97
C LEU A 129 10.61 17.10 2.58
N ILE A 130 10.09 18.26 2.16
CA ILE A 130 9.53 18.45 0.81
C ILE A 130 10.62 18.35 -0.24
N ILE A 131 11.76 19.01 -0.04
CA ILE A 131 12.89 18.97 -0.98
C ILE A 131 13.45 17.56 -1.09
N SER A 132 13.69 16.90 0.05
CA SER A 132 14.17 15.52 0.10
C SER A 132 13.16 14.56 -0.54
N GLY A 133 11.87 14.70 -0.24
CA GLY A 133 10.80 13.90 -0.83
C GLY A 133 10.68 14.08 -2.34
N PHE A 134 10.81 15.31 -2.84
CA PHE A 134 10.83 15.60 -4.27
C PHE A 134 12.05 14.98 -4.95
N PHE A 135 13.24 15.12 -4.35
CA PHE A 135 14.49 14.55 -4.85
C PHE A 135 14.44 13.02 -4.89
N LEU A 136 14.02 12.39 -3.80
CA LEU A 136 13.81 10.93 -3.69
C LEU A 136 12.78 10.44 -4.71
N THR A 137 11.68 11.15 -4.91
CA THR A 137 10.66 10.78 -5.90
C THR A 137 11.19 10.89 -7.32
N ARG A 138 11.99 11.93 -7.62
CA ARG A 138 12.67 12.11 -8.90
C ARG A 138 13.64 10.96 -9.18
N LEU A 139 14.37 10.52 -8.15
CA LEU A 139 15.34 9.42 -8.22
C LEU A 139 14.67 8.04 -8.30
N ARG A 140 13.49 7.87 -7.70
CA ARG A 140 12.72 6.60 -7.73
C ARG A 140 12.00 6.37 -9.05
N ARG A 141 11.54 7.42 -9.74
CA ARG A 141 10.85 7.32 -11.04
C ARG A 141 11.59 6.47 -12.10
N PRO A 142 12.90 6.62 -12.36
CA PRO A 142 13.60 5.78 -13.34
C PRO A 142 13.63 4.30 -12.94
N ILE A 143 13.85 4.00 -11.65
CA ILE A 143 13.87 2.62 -11.14
C ILE A 143 12.49 1.97 -11.34
N GLY A 144 11.41 2.67 -11.02
CA GLY A 144 10.06 2.15 -11.23
C GLY A 144 9.76 1.83 -12.69
N LYS A 145 10.25 2.64 -13.64
CA LYS A 145 10.12 2.35 -15.08
C LYS A 145 10.90 1.09 -15.48
N MET A 146 12.11 0.90 -14.95
CA MET A 146 12.90 -0.31 -15.22
C MET A 146 12.21 -1.57 -14.68
N THR A 147 11.67 -1.53 -13.45
CA THR A 147 10.92 -2.65 -12.88
C THR A 147 9.69 -3.02 -13.70
N ILE A 148 8.96 -2.05 -14.26
CA ILE A 148 7.81 -2.33 -15.13
C ILE A 148 8.27 -3.02 -16.43
N ILE A 149 9.37 -2.57 -17.03
CA ILE A 149 9.90 -3.18 -18.25
C ILE A 149 10.42 -4.60 -17.95
N GLU A 150 11.06 -4.82 -16.81
CA GLU A 150 11.51 -6.12 -16.33
C GLU A 150 10.33 -7.09 -16.19
N GLN A 151 9.28 -6.69 -15.47
CA GLN A 151 8.07 -7.52 -15.33
C GLN A 151 7.40 -7.80 -16.67
N LYS A 152 7.41 -6.85 -17.61
CA LYS A 152 6.89 -7.09 -18.96
C LYS A 152 7.69 -8.17 -19.69
N TYR A 153 9.02 -8.11 -19.67
CA TYR A 153 9.86 -9.11 -20.33
C TYR A 153 9.83 -10.47 -19.64
N GLU A 154 9.76 -10.50 -18.30
CA GLU A 154 9.57 -11.73 -17.55
C GLU A 154 8.21 -12.37 -17.86
N GLY A 155 7.15 -11.55 -17.95
CA GLY A 155 5.83 -11.96 -18.39
C GLY A 155 5.82 -12.54 -19.80
N GLU A 156 6.47 -11.88 -20.77
CA GLU A 156 6.64 -12.40 -22.14
C GLU A 156 7.40 -13.73 -22.15
N TYR A 157 8.46 -13.87 -21.33
CA TYR A 157 9.20 -15.12 -21.21
C TYR A 157 8.34 -16.26 -20.65
N ARG A 158 7.61 -16.01 -19.55
CA ARG A 158 6.67 -16.98 -18.95
C ARG A 158 5.57 -17.37 -19.92
N TYR A 159 5.02 -16.41 -20.69
CA TYR A 159 4.01 -16.66 -21.70
C TYR A 159 4.52 -17.58 -22.81
N VAL A 160 5.71 -17.31 -23.37
CA VAL A 160 6.30 -18.18 -24.40
C VAL A 160 6.56 -19.59 -23.85
N ASN A 161 7.02 -19.71 -22.60
CA ASN A 161 7.23 -21.01 -21.97
C ASN A 161 5.91 -21.77 -21.73
N SER A 162 4.86 -21.08 -21.30
CA SER A 162 3.52 -21.67 -21.16
C SER A 162 2.99 -22.13 -22.52
N ARG A 163 3.14 -21.32 -23.58
CA ARG A 163 2.73 -21.67 -24.95
C ARG A 163 3.46 -22.93 -25.44
N LEU A 164 4.76 -23.06 -25.14
CA LEU A 164 5.55 -24.23 -25.49
C LEU A 164 4.96 -25.51 -24.84
N ILE A 165 4.60 -25.44 -23.56
CA ILE A 165 4.04 -26.59 -22.82
C ILE A 165 2.67 -26.95 -23.39
N THR A 166 1.78 -25.97 -23.59
CA THR A 166 0.42 -26.20 -24.09
C THR A 166 0.40 -26.78 -25.50
N ASN A 167 1.31 -26.38 -26.39
CA ASN A 167 1.37 -26.86 -27.78
C ASN A 167 2.48 -27.90 -27.99
N SER A 168 2.94 -28.55 -26.92
CA SER A 168 4.09 -29.46 -26.96
C SER A 168 3.88 -30.65 -27.90
N GLU A 169 2.64 -31.16 -28.00
CA GLU A 169 2.28 -32.25 -28.90
C GLU A 169 2.37 -31.85 -30.38
N GLU A 170 1.83 -30.68 -30.75
CA GLU A 170 1.91 -30.16 -32.11
C GLU A 170 3.37 -29.89 -32.51
N ILE A 171 4.17 -29.31 -31.61
CA ILE A 171 5.58 -29.01 -31.88
C ILE A 171 6.39 -30.30 -32.08
N ALA A 172 6.11 -31.35 -31.29
CA ALA A 172 6.73 -32.66 -31.43
C ALA A 172 6.32 -33.33 -32.75
N PHE A 173 5.05 -33.24 -33.13
CA PHE A 173 4.51 -33.81 -34.37
C PHE A 173 5.10 -33.14 -35.63
N TYR A 174 5.28 -31.81 -35.61
CA TYR A 174 5.84 -31.04 -36.74
C TYR A 174 7.35 -30.84 -36.68
N ASN A 175 8.07 -31.47 -35.74
CA ASN A 175 9.52 -31.30 -35.55
C ASN A 175 9.96 -29.81 -35.40
N GLY A 176 9.13 -28.99 -34.76
CA GLY A 176 9.31 -27.53 -34.64
C GLY A 176 10.36 -27.06 -33.61
N ASN A 177 11.03 -27.98 -32.93
CA ASN A 177 11.90 -27.73 -31.76
C ASN A 177 12.98 -26.66 -31.98
N LEU A 178 13.59 -26.59 -33.17
CA LEU A 178 14.64 -25.61 -33.48
C LEU A 178 14.10 -24.17 -33.51
N ARG A 179 12.88 -23.96 -34.05
CA ARG A 179 12.25 -22.64 -34.13
C ARG A 179 11.80 -22.15 -32.76
N GLU A 180 11.24 -23.03 -31.95
CA GLU A 180 10.82 -22.72 -30.58
C GLU A 180 12.02 -22.41 -29.68
N LYS A 181 13.12 -23.19 -29.80
CA LYS A 181 14.38 -22.91 -29.09
C LYS A 181 14.91 -21.51 -29.41
N GLN A 182 14.94 -21.11 -30.69
CA GLN A 182 15.38 -19.77 -31.10
C GLN A 182 14.49 -18.67 -30.52
N THR A 183 13.17 -18.92 -30.46
CA THR A 183 12.17 -17.96 -29.95
C THR A 183 12.36 -17.72 -28.45
N ILE A 184 12.49 -18.79 -27.66
CA ILE A 184 12.76 -18.70 -26.21
C ILE A 184 14.09 -18.00 -25.94
N HIS A 185 15.15 -18.35 -26.68
CA HIS A 185 16.47 -17.75 -26.49
C HIS A 185 16.50 -16.25 -26.87
N LYS A 186 15.65 -15.82 -27.81
CA LYS A 186 15.50 -14.39 -28.16
C LYS A 186 14.81 -13.63 -27.02
N THR A 187 13.75 -14.17 -26.43
CA THR A 187 13.04 -13.54 -25.31
C THR A 187 13.91 -13.51 -24.05
N PHE A 188 14.63 -14.59 -23.76
CA PHE A 188 15.58 -14.67 -22.65
C PHE A 188 16.71 -13.63 -22.78
N ARG A 189 17.29 -13.47 -23.98
CA ARG A 189 18.33 -12.45 -24.20
C ARG A 189 17.83 -11.01 -24.02
N LYS A 190 16.57 -10.73 -24.35
CA LYS A 190 15.96 -9.42 -24.08
C LYS A 190 15.86 -9.15 -22.58
N LEU A 191 15.47 -10.15 -21.80
CA LEU A 191 15.39 -10.06 -20.34
C LEU A 191 16.79 -9.85 -19.73
N VAL A 192 17.78 -10.66 -20.11
CA VAL A 192 19.16 -10.57 -19.59
C VAL A 192 19.78 -9.20 -19.88
N ARG A 193 19.63 -8.65 -21.09
CA ARG A 193 20.16 -7.33 -21.47
C ARG A 193 19.53 -6.17 -20.68
N LEU A 194 18.35 -6.35 -20.11
CA LEU A 194 17.74 -5.33 -19.25
C LEU A 194 18.33 -5.38 -17.83
N ILE A 195 18.68 -6.57 -17.36
CA ILE A 195 19.13 -6.82 -15.99
C ILE A 195 20.64 -6.59 -15.85
N PHE A 196 21.43 -6.94 -16.87
CA PHE A 196 22.89 -6.82 -16.95
C PHE A 196 23.30 -5.84 -18.06
#